data_AF-B2ZHD0-F1
#
_entry.id   AF-B2ZHD0-F1
#
_cell.length_a   1.000
_cell.length_b   1.000
_cell.length_c   1.000
_cell.angle_alpha   90.00
_cell.angle_beta   90.00
_cell.angle_gamma   90.00
#
_symmetry.space_group_name_H-M   'P 1'
#
loop_
_entity.id
_entity.type
_entity.pdbx_description
1 polymer ?
#
loop_
_entity_poly.entity_id
_entity_poly.type
_entity_poly.pdbx_seq_one_letter_code
_entity_poly.pdbx_strand_id
1 'polypeptide(L)'
;MSDYNYVEVLQKSILFYEAQRSGKLPESNRLNWRGDSGLEDGKDVGHDLTGGWYDAGDHVKFGLPMAYSAAVLAWTVYEYREAYEEAELLDDMLDQIKWATDYFLKAHTGPNEFWAQVGDGNADHGWWGPAEVMPMNRPAFKIDEHCPGTEVAAQTAAALAAGSIIFKETDAPYAAKLLTHAKQLYAFADQYRGEYTDCVTNAQPFYNSWSGYIDELIWGGIWLYLATNDQTYLNKALKAVEEWPKDWDYTFTMSWDNTFFASQILLARITKEKRFIESTERNLDYWSTGFVQNGKVERITYTPGGLAWLDQWGSLRYTANAAFLAFVYADWVSDQEKKNRYQTFAIRQTHYMLGDNPQNRSYVVGFGKNPPMHPHHRTAHGSWSNQLTTPSSHRHTLYGALVGGPNAQDQYTDDISDYVSNEVATDYNAAFTGNVAKMVQLFGQGQSKLPNFPPKEKVEDEFFVEAAVMSNDTTSTQIKAILYNRSGWPARSSQSLSFRYYVNLSEIFAKGFTDKDIQVIAVYNEGASLSPLTVYDASSHIYFTEIDFTGVAIFPGGESLHKKEIQFRLSAPNGANIWDASNDYSFQGLTSNMQKTARIPVFDQGDLVFGTLPNK
;
A
#
# COMPACT_ATOMS: atom_id res chain seq x y z
N MET A 1 7.95 -6.34 -32.05
CA MET A 1 7.16 -5.85 -30.90
C MET A 1 7.26 -6.91 -29.83
N SER A 2 7.65 -6.53 -28.62
CA SER A 2 7.58 -7.43 -27.46
C SER A 2 6.11 -7.76 -27.20
N ASP A 3 5.79 -9.05 -27.05
CA ASP A 3 4.41 -9.52 -26.84
C ASP A 3 4.12 -9.56 -25.33
N TYR A 4 3.63 -8.44 -24.78
CA TYR A 4 3.22 -8.34 -23.38
C TYR A 4 1.77 -8.79 -23.23
N ASN A 5 1.44 -9.55 -22.19
CA ASN A 5 0.05 -9.79 -21.79
C ASN A 5 -0.49 -8.56 -21.04
N TYR A 6 -1.16 -7.64 -21.72
CA TYR A 6 -1.69 -6.42 -21.15
C TYR A 6 -2.86 -6.68 -20.20
N VAL A 7 -3.63 -7.76 -20.40
CA VAL A 7 -4.70 -8.16 -19.48
C VAL A 7 -4.11 -8.59 -18.13
N GLU A 8 -2.98 -9.30 -18.12
CA GLU A 8 -2.22 -9.60 -16.90
C GLU A 8 -1.67 -8.34 -16.22
N VAL A 9 -1.13 -7.38 -16.99
CA VAL A 9 -0.66 -6.10 -16.42
C VAL A 9 -1.82 -5.37 -15.76
N LEU A 10 -2.98 -5.31 -16.42
CA LEU A 10 -4.17 -4.64 -15.90
C LEU A 10 -4.66 -5.29 -14.61
N GLN A 11 -4.74 -6.62 -14.59
CA GLN A 11 -5.10 -7.40 -13.41
C GLN A 11 -4.19 -7.09 -12.21
N LYS A 12 -2.88 -7.03 -12.45
CA LYS A 12 -1.89 -6.69 -11.42
C LYS A 12 -2.01 -5.24 -10.97
N SER A 13 -2.17 -4.30 -11.89
CA SER A 13 -2.30 -2.88 -11.56
C SER A 13 -3.55 -2.59 -10.71
N ILE A 14 -4.64 -3.31 -10.94
CA ILE A 14 -5.84 -3.24 -10.10
C ILE A 14 -5.58 -3.85 -8.71
N LEU A 15 -4.89 -4.99 -8.64
CA LEU A 15 -4.54 -5.65 -7.37
C LEU A 15 -3.64 -4.78 -6.47
N PHE A 16 -2.80 -3.92 -7.05
CA PHE A 16 -2.00 -2.95 -6.27
C PHE A 16 -2.88 -2.08 -5.36
N TYR A 17 -4.01 -1.56 -5.84
CA TYR A 17 -4.92 -0.77 -5.02
C TYR A 17 -5.58 -1.58 -3.90
N GLU A 18 -5.78 -2.89 -4.10
CA GLU A 18 -6.24 -3.79 -3.03
C GLU A 18 -5.17 -3.94 -1.94
N ALA A 19 -3.89 -3.99 -2.34
CA ALA A 19 -2.75 -4.01 -1.44
C ALA A 19 -2.55 -2.69 -0.67
N GLN A 20 -3.11 -1.57 -1.14
CA GLN A 20 -3.08 -0.28 -0.46
C GLN A 20 -4.24 -0.05 0.52
N ARG A 21 -5.24 -0.94 0.61
CA ARG A 21 -6.45 -0.71 1.43
C ARG A 21 -6.12 -0.52 2.91
N SER A 22 -6.68 0.49 3.55
CA SER A 22 -6.74 0.67 5.01
C SER A 22 -8.14 0.31 5.54
N GLY A 23 -8.28 0.06 6.83
CA GLY A 23 -9.55 -0.27 7.48
C GLY A 23 -9.79 -1.77 7.62
N LYS A 24 -11.05 -2.13 7.88
CA LYS A 24 -11.49 -3.53 7.95
C LYS A 24 -11.59 -4.11 6.55
N LEU A 25 -10.80 -5.12 6.23
CA LEU A 25 -10.79 -5.75 4.92
C LEU A 25 -12.01 -6.70 4.76
N PRO A 26 -12.53 -6.86 3.54
CA PRO A 26 -13.64 -7.78 3.29
C PRO A 26 -13.16 -9.24 3.38
N GLU A 27 -14.09 -10.17 3.65
CA GLU A 27 -13.80 -11.62 3.63
C GLU A 27 -13.30 -12.11 2.26
N SER A 28 -13.61 -11.36 1.19
CA SER A 28 -13.15 -11.60 -0.17
C SER A 28 -11.72 -11.11 -0.45
N ASN A 29 -11.04 -10.51 0.53
CA ASN A 29 -9.65 -10.05 0.39
C ASN A 29 -8.76 -11.19 -0.16
N ARG A 30 -8.08 -10.90 -1.27
CA ARG A 30 -7.29 -11.89 -2.01
C ARG A 30 -5.87 -12.04 -1.47
N LEU A 31 -5.39 -11.05 -0.72
CA LEU A 31 -4.02 -10.98 -0.21
C LEU A 31 -3.93 -11.58 1.20
N ASN A 32 -3.37 -12.78 1.34
CA ASN A 32 -3.24 -13.44 2.64
C ASN A 32 -2.20 -12.80 3.59
N TRP A 33 -1.52 -11.74 3.14
CA TRP A 33 -0.57 -10.95 3.92
C TRP A 33 -1.08 -9.57 4.32
N ARG A 34 -2.25 -9.14 3.80
CA ARG A 34 -2.95 -7.94 4.25
C ARG A 34 -4.03 -8.32 5.27
N GLY A 35 -4.07 -7.60 6.37
CA GLY A 35 -5.10 -7.71 7.40
C GLY A 35 -5.77 -6.38 7.70
N ASP A 36 -6.70 -6.42 8.66
CA ASP A 36 -7.34 -5.23 9.19
C ASP A 36 -6.30 -4.25 9.77
N SER A 37 -6.38 -2.98 9.40
CA SER A 37 -5.44 -1.94 9.84
C SER A 37 -6.14 -0.58 9.99
N GLY A 38 -5.56 0.35 10.76
CA GLY A 38 -6.15 1.69 10.93
C GLY A 38 -7.58 1.69 11.48
N LEU A 39 -7.94 0.68 12.29
CA LEU A 39 -9.31 0.47 12.77
C LEU A 39 -9.83 1.57 13.72
N GLU A 40 -8.92 2.40 14.23
CA GLU A 40 -9.26 3.54 15.09
C GLU A 40 -9.20 4.89 14.34
N ASP A 41 -9.00 4.90 13.03
CA ASP A 41 -8.96 6.12 12.22
C ASP A 41 -10.24 6.95 12.43
N GLY A 42 -10.08 8.19 12.94
CA GLY A 42 -11.16 9.14 13.22
C GLY A 42 -11.76 9.08 14.63
N LYS A 43 -11.35 8.10 15.46
CA LYS A 43 -11.80 7.98 16.87
C LYS A 43 -11.46 9.22 17.70
N ASP A 44 -10.34 9.86 17.42
CA ASP A 44 -9.87 11.10 18.06
C ASP A 44 -10.82 12.28 17.84
N VAL A 45 -11.62 12.24 16.77
CA VAL A 45 -12.55 13.30 16.38
C VAL A 45 -14.02 12.84 16.38
N GLY A 46 -14.29 11.61 16.81
CA GLY A 46 -15.65 11.07 16.94
C GLY A 46 -16.32 10.67 15.62
N HIS A 47 -15.54 10.41 14.57
CA HIS A 47 -16.04 9.95 13.26
C HIS A 47 -15.44 8.59 12.87
N ASP A 48 -16.19 7.77 12.15
CA ASP A 48 -15.61 6.60 11.47
C ASP A 48 -14.89 7.09 10.21
N LEU A 49 -13.56 7.17 10.26
CA LEU A 49 -12.72 7.48 9.11
C LEU A 49 -11.93 6.25 8.66
N THR A 50 -12.35 5.03 9.00
CA THR A 50 -11.72 3.80 8.51
C THR A 50 -12.00 3.57 7.02
N GLY A 51 -11.10 2.87 6.32
CA GLY A 51 -11.18 2.68 4.87
C GLY A 51 -10.16 3.53 4.10
N GLY A 52 -10.34 3.59 2.78
CA GLY A 52 -9.47 4.35 1.87
C GLY A 52 -8.17 3.62 1.59
N TRP A 53 -7.24 4.29 0.92
CA TRP A 53 -5.92 3.75 0.60
C TRP A 53 -4.83 4.41 1.43
N TYR A 54 -3.82 3.64 1.81
CA TYR A 54 -2.51 4.20 2.12
C TYR A 54 -1.88 4.75 0.84
N ASP A 55 -1.20 5.88 0.99
CA ASP A 55 -0.77 6.70 -0.15
C ASP A 55 0.31 6.03 -1.00
N ALA A 56 1.40 5.61 -0.34
CA ALA A 56 2.61 5.11 -0.99
C ALA A 56 3.13 3.84 -0.29
N GLY A 57 4.44 3.79 -0.01
CA GLY A 57 5.02 2.81 0.90
C GLY A 57 4.76 3.06 2.40
N ASP A 58 4.07 4.14 2.73
CA ASP A 58 3.71 4.61 4.07
C ASP A 58 2.27 4.26 4.46
N HIS A 59 1.81 4.73 5.63
CA HIS A 59 0.44 4.45 6.09
C HIS A 59 -0.38 5.72 6.33
N VAL A 60 0.07 6.88 5.85
CA VAL A 60 -0.76 8.08 5.86
C VAL A 60 -1.83 7.98 4.78
N LYS A 61 -3.02 8.51 5.10
CA LYS A 61 -4.08 8.70 4.12
C LYS A 61 -4.11 10.17 3.71
N PHE A 62 -3.36 10.52 2.67
CA PHE A 62 -3.39 11.86 2.09
C PHE A 62 -4.60 12.00 1.14
N GLY A 63 -5.52 12.91 1.45
CA GLY A 63 -6.77 13.05 0.72
C GLY A 63 -6.60 13.54 -0.72
N LEU A 64 -5.69 14.49 -0.96
CA LEU A 64 -5.46 15.07 -2.28
C LEU A 64 -5.00 14.05 -3.33
N PRO A 65 -3.87 13.32 -3.14
CA PRO A 65 -3.42 12.29 -4.09
C PRO A 65 -4.38 11.08 -4.17
N MET A 66 -5.07 10.73 -3.08
CA MET A 66 -6.09 9.68 -3.10
C MET A 66 -7.28 10.09 -3.98
N ALA A 67 -7.76 11.32 -3.84
CA ALA A 67 -8.86 11.85 -4.65
C ALA A 67 -8.46 11.97 -6.12
N TYR A 68 -7.24 12.42 -6.41
CA TYR A 68 -6.67 12.39 -7.75
C TYR A 68 -6.69 10.97 -8.34
N SER A 69 -6.14 10.01 -7.61
CA SER A 69 -6.05 8.62 -8.07
C SER A 69 -7.44 8.04 -8.37
N ALA A 70 -8.41 8.25 -7.47
CA ALA A 70 -9.78 7.80 -7.68
C ALA A 70 -10.46 8.48 -8.87
N ALA A 71 -10.26 9.80 -9.06
CA ALA A 71 -10.80 10.54 -10.21
C ALA A 71 -10.21 10.06 -11.53
N VAL A 72 -8.89 9.87 -11.59
CA VAL A 72 -8.20 9.37 -12.80
C VAL A 72 -8.60 7.94 -13.09
N LEU A 73 -8.65 7.05 -12.10
CA LEU A 73 -9.14 5.67 -12.28
C LEU A 73 -10.58 5.64 -12.81
N ALA A 74 -11.47 6.47 -12.25
CA ALA A 74 -12.82 6.62 -12.78
C ALA A 74 -12.83 7.16 -14.22
N TRP A 75 -11.93 8.08 -14.55
CA TRP A 75 -11.74 8.55 -15.92
C TRP A 75 -11.28 7.42 -16.85
N THR A 76 -10.39 6.53 -16.42
CA THR A 76 -9.98 5.38 -17.24
C THR A 76 -11.15 4.46 -17.58
N VAL A 77 -12.07 4.23 -16.63
CA VAL A 77 -13.28 3.44 -16.87
C VAL A 77 -14.25 4.21 -17.77
N TYR A 78 -14.36 5.52 -17.59
CA TYR A 78 -15.17 6.37 -18.48
C TYR A 78 -14.69 6.32 -19.95
N GLU A 79 -13.38 6.31 -20.21
CA GLU A 79 -12.85 6.23 -21.59
C GLU A 79 -12.82 4.78 -22.13
N TYR A 80 -12.49 3.79 -21.29
CA TYR A 80 -12.11 2.44 -21.73
C TYR A 80 -12.88 1.31 -21.04
N ARG A 81 -14.13 1.54 -20.63
CA ARG A 81 -15.00 0.52 -19.99
C ARG A 81 -14.98 -0.83 -20.72
N GLU A 82 -15.12 -0.82 -22.03
CA GLU A 82 -15.14 -2.04 -22.86
C GLU A 82 -13.87 -2.87 -22.68
N ALA A 83 -12.69 -2.25 -22.54
CA ALA A 83 -11.43 -2.97 -22.31
C ALA A 83 -11.42 -3.69 -20.95
N TYR A 84 -12.02 -3.10 -19.92
CA TYR A 84 -12.18 -3.76 -18.61
C TYR A 84 -13.20 -4.90 -18.66
N GLU A 85 -14.25 -4.76 -19.45
CA GLU A 85 -15.26 -5.81 -19.66
C GLU A 85 -14.68 -7.00 -20.43
N GLU A 86 -14.01 -6.75 -21.54
CA GLU A 86 -13.33 -7.78 -22.34
C GLU A 86 -12.22 -8.51 -21.56
N ALA A 87 -11.54 -7.79 -20.66
CA ALA A 87 -10.55 -8.35 -19.75
C ALA A 87 -11.16 -9.13 -18.56
N GLU A 88 -12.47 -9.06 -18.36
CA GLU A 88 -13.18 -9.55 -17.16
C GLU A 88 -12.59 -8.98 -15.86
N LEU A 89 -12.27 -7.69 -15.84
CA LEU A 89 -11.67 -6.97 -14.72
C LEU A 89 -12.47 -5.72 -14.29
N LEU A 90 -13.62 -5.46 -14.94
CA LEU A 90 -14.46 -4.31 -14.60
C LEU A 90 -14.89 -4.31 -13.14
N ASP A 91 -15.40 -5.43 -12.62
CA ASP A 91 -15.86 -5.52 -11.23
C ASP A 91 -14.72 -5.29 -10.24
N ASP A 92 -13.54 -5.85 -10.51
CA ASP A 92 -12.33 -5.64 -9.69
C ASP A 92 -11.94 -4.15 -9.66
N MET A 93 -11.99 -3.47 -10.81
CA MET A 93 -11.68 -2.03 -10.92
C MET A 93 -12.73 -1.18 -10.21
N LEU A 94 -14.02 -1.47 -10.40
CA LEU A 94 -15.11 -0.77 -9.72
C LEU A 94 -15.00 -0.97 -8.21
N ASP A 95 -14.64 -2.15 -7.71
CA ASP A 95 -14.43 -2.40 -6.28
C ASP A 95 -13.30 -1.52 -5.70
N GLN A 96 -12.20 -1.32 -6.43
CA GLN A 96 -11.14 -0.39 -5.98
C GLN A 96 -11.65 1.05 -5.92
N ILE A 97 -12.28 1.56 -6.98
CA ILE A 97 -12.80 2.94 -7.00
C ILE A 97 -13.82 3.13 -5.88
N LYS A 98 -14.70 2.14 -5.67
CA LYS A 98 -15.68 2.13 -4.60
C LYS A 98 -15.03 2.23 -3.22
N TRP A 99 -13.90 1.55 -3.00
CA TRP A 99 -13.17 1.58 -1.72
C TRP A 99 -12.74 3.00 -1.34
N ALA A 100 -12.18 3.75 -2.29
CA ALA A 100 -11.80 5.15 -2.09
C ALA A 100 -13.02 6.06 -1.95
N THR A 101 -14.05 5.89 -2.79
CA THR A 101 -15.24 6.75 -2.70
C THR A 101 -16.07 6.49 -1.45
N ASP A 102 -16.12 5.26 -0.94
CA ASP A 102 -16.72 4.96 0.37
C ASP A 102 -16.00 5.70 1.51
N TYR A 103 -14.66 5.77 1.46
CA TYR A 103 -13.89 6.58 2.41
C TYR A 103 -14.20 8.08 2.27
N PHE A 104 -14.27 8.62 1.06
CA PHE A 104 -14.64 10.04 0.88
C PHE A 104 -16.05 10.35 1.39
N LEU A 105 -17.01 9.43 1.23
CA LEU A 105 -18.35 9.58 1.78
C LEU A 105 -18.35 9.59 3.31
N LYS A 106 -17.44 8.86 3.96
CA LYS A 106 -17.23 8.92 5.42
C LYS A 106 -16.52 10.21 5.85
N ALA A 107 -15.53 10.66 5.09
CA ALA A 107 -14.74 11.85 5.36
C ALA A 107 -15.52 13.16 5.11
N HIS A 108 -16.53 13.15 4.25
CA HIS A 108 -17.44 14.27 4.03
C HIS A 108 -18.60 14.23 5.05
N THR A 109 -18.37 14.83 6.21
CA THR A 109 -19.21 14.72 7.41
C THR A 109 -20.27 15.82 7.54
N GLY A 110 -20.14 16.89 6.75
CA GLY A 110 -21.15 17.94 6.59
C GLY A 110 -20.90 18.74 5.31
N PRO A 111 -21.89 19.54 4.82
CA PRO A 111 -21.81 20.17 3.50
C PRO A 111 -20.54 20.99 3.21
N ASN A 112 -19.95 21.58 4.26
CA ASN A 112 -18.73 22.39 4.21
C ASN A 112 -17.65 21.82 5.16
N GLU A 113 -17.59 20.50 5.35
CA GLU A 113 -16.62 19.85 6.24
C GLU A 113 -16.09 18.55 5.63
N PHE A 114 -14.78 18.46 5.48
CA PHE A 114 -14.10 17.30 4.88
C PHE A 114 -12.82 16.92 5.63
N TRP A 115 -12.70 15.66 6.02
CA TRP A 115 -11.50 15.10 6.64
C TRP A 115 -10.44 14.75 5.58
N ALA A 116 -9.54 15.70 5.32
CA ALA A 116 -8.57 15.65 4.23
C ALA A 116 -7.36 14.74 4.52
N GLN A 117 -7.09 14.39 5.77
CA GLN A 117 -5.96 13.52 6.11
C GLN A 117 -6.22 12.69 7.37
N VAL A 118 -5.70 11.46 7.39
CA VAL A 118 -5.58 10.64 8.62
C VAL A 118 -4.17 10.09 8.74
N GLY A 119 -3.55 10.30 9.90
CA GLY A 119 -2.14 9.99 10.16
C GLY A 119 -1.27 11.25 10.14
N ASP A 120 -0.25 11.30 11.01
CA ASP A 120 0.78 12.34 10.99
C ASP A 120 1.98 11.83 10.18
N GLY A 121 2.37 12.56 9.13
CA GLY A 121 3.42 12.09 8.22
C GLY A 121 4.77 11.87 8.88
N ASN A 122 5.18 12.70 9.84
CA ASN A 122 6.47 12.53 10.50
C ASN A 122 6.46 11.32 11.45
N ALA A 123 5.38 11.16 12.23
CA ALA A 123 5.24 10.03 13.14
C ALA A 123 5.11 8.69 12.40
N ASP A 124 4.36 8.68 11.29
CA ASP A 124 4.23 7.53 10.41
C ASP A 124 5.58 7.18 9.76
N HIS A 125 6.27 8.18 9.21
CA HIS A 125 7.54 7.96 8.51
C HIS A 125 8.70 7.63 9.44
N GLY A 126 8.60 7.98 10.73
CA GLY A 126 9.53 7.58 11.78
C GLY A 126 9.48 6.10 12.16
N TRP A 127 8.59 5.31 11.55
CA TRP A 127 8.44 3.88 11.79
C TRP A 127 8.36 3.06 10.50
N TRP A 128 8.93 1.86 10.52
CA TRP A 128 9.06 0.95 9.40
C TRP A 128 8.53 -0.45 9.77
N GLY A 129 7.24 -0.68 9.57
CA GLY A 129 6.62 -1.98 9.80
C GLY A 129 5.23 -2.10 9.17
N PRO A 130 4.60 -3.29 9.26
CA PRO A 130 3.34 -3.59 8.60
C PRO A 130 2.15 -2.83 9.19
N ALA A 131 1.23 -2.39 8.34
CA ALA A 131 0.10 -1.52 8.70
C ALA A 131 -0.78 -2.07 9.85
N GLU A 132 -0.91 -3.39 9.94
CA GLU A 132 -1.77 -4.09 10.88
C GLU A 132 -1.39 -3.87 12.36
N VAL A 133 -0.15 -3.43 12.64
CA VAL A 133 0.38 -3.26 14.00
C VAL A 133 1.04 -1.90 14.24
N MET A 134 0.59 -0.87 13.52
CA MET A 134 1.04 0.51 13.71
C MET A 134 1.00 0.94 15.19
N PRO A 135 2.13 1.38 15.79
CA PRO A 135 2.20 1.72 17.20
C PRO A 135 1.91 3.20 17.51
N MET A 136 1.90 4.07 16.50
CA MET A 136 1.75 5.52 16.67
C MET A 136 0.27 5.95 16.64
N ASN A 137 0.00 7.12 17.20
CA ASN A 137 -1.29 7.78 17.04
C ASN A 137 -1.48 8.24 15.58
N ARG A 138 -2.73 8.21 15.11
CA ARG A 138 -3.10 8.58 13.74
C ARG A 138 -4.15 9.69 13.75
N PRO A 139 -3.75 10.95 13.98
CA PRO A 139 -4.69 12.06 14.10
C PRO A 139 -5.44 12.32 12.78
N ALA A 140 -6.68 12.76 12.87
CA ALA A 140 -7.48 13.20 11.74
C ALA A 140 -7.40 14.73 11.56
N PHE A 141 -7.23 15.18 10.31
CA PHE A 141 -7.18 16.60 9.96
C PHE A 141 -8.28 16.91 8.95
N LYS A 142 -8.95 18.04 9.16
CA LYS A 142 -10.06 18.50 8.31
C LYS A 142 -9.81 19.86 7.70
N ILE A 143 -10.63 20.14 6.70
CA ILE A 143 -10.91 21.46 6.17
C ILE A 143 -12.38 21.78 6.38
N ASP A 144 -12.69 23.06 6.58
CA ASP A 144 -14.04 23.57 6.72
C ASP A 144 -14.17 25.03 6.23
N GLU A 145 -15.31 25.67 6.46
CA GLU A 145 -15.52 27.06 6.03
C GLU A 145 -14.61 28.11 6.70
N HIS A 146 -14.01 27.79 7.86
CA HIS A 146 -13.08 28.67 8.56
C HIS A 146 -11.62 28.37 8.20
N CYS A 147 -11.34 27.11 7.84
CA CYS A 147 -10.06 26.67 7.34
C CYS A 147 -10.25 25.89 6.03
N PRO A 148 -10.35 26.59 4.88
CA PRO A 148 -10.70 25.98 3.61
C PRO A 148 -9.56 25.11 3.04
N GLY A 149 -9.92 24.27 2.07
CA GLY A 149 -8.98 23.51 1.26
C GLY A 149 -9.62 23.18 -0.08
N THR A 150 -9.49 24.12 -1.00
CA THR A 150 -10.26 24.16 -2.24
C THR A 150 -9.94 22.99 -3.14
N GLU A 151 -8.64 22.74 -3.32
CA GLU A 151 -8.05 21.71 -4.16
C GLU A 151 -8.50 20.33 -3.71
N VAL A 152 -8.28 19.95 -2.44
CA VAL A 152 -8.67 18.62 -1.95
C VAL A 152 -10.20 18.41 -1.97
N ALA A 153 -10.99 19.44 -1.68
CA ALA A 153 -12.44 19.37 -1.75
C ALA A 153 -12.95 19.23 -3.20
N ALA A 154 -12.44 20.05 -4.13
CA ALA A 154 -12.83 20.00 -5.54
C ALA A 154 -12.30 18.75 -6.26
N GLN A 155 -11.10 18.26 -5.89
CA GLN A 155 -10.56 17.00 -6.38
C GLN A 155 -11.40 15.80 -5.90
N THR A 156 -11.82 15.82 -4.65
CA THR A 156 -12.74 14.79 -4.12
C THR A 156 -14.11 14.89 -4.80
N ALA A 157 -14.61 16.10 -5.06
CA ALA A 157 -15.83 16.28 -5.83
C ALA A 157 -15.70 15.72 -7.26
N ALA A 158 -14.56 15.91 -7.91
CA ALA A 158 -14.27 15.32 -9.22
C ALA A 158 -14.29 13.79 -9.17
N ALA A 159 -13.63 13.18 -8.17
CA ALA A 159 -13.62 11.74 -7.97
C ALA A 159 -15.04 11.16 -7.80
N LEU A 160 -15.85 11.79 -6.95
CA LEU A 160 -17.23 11.36 -6.70
C LEU A 160 -18.14 11.60 -7.93
N ALA A 161 -17.95 12.70 -8.66
CA ALA A 161 -18.71 12.99 -9.88
C ALA A 161 -18.36 11.99 -11.00
N ALA A 162 -17.07 11.73 -11.26
CA ALA A 162 -16.62 10.72 -12.21
C ALA A 162 -17.11 9.32 -11.79
N GLY A 163 -17.00 8.99 -10.50
CA GLY A 163 -17.56 7.77 -9.91
C GLY A 163 -19.06 7.62 -10.20
N SER A 164 -19.85 8.69 -10.03
CA SER A 164 -21.29 8.65 -10.30
C SER A 164 -21.63 8.30 -11.76
N ILE A 165 -20.76 8.60 -12.72
CA ILE A 165 -20.95 8.25 -14.13
C ILE A 165 -20.73 6.74 -14.31
N ILE A 166 -19.60 6.22 -13.84
CA ILE A 166 -19.20 4.83 -14.11
C ILE A 166 -20.03 3.79 -13.35
N PHE A 167 -20.59 4.17 -12.20
CA PHE A 167 -21.49 3.32 -11.40
C PHE A 167 -22.95 3.42 -11.83
N LYS A 168 -23.31 4.33 -12.73
CA LYS A 168 -24.71 4.57 -13.08
C LYS A 168 -25.43 3.31 -13.59
N GLU A 169 -24.72 2.47 -14.35
CA GLU A 169 -25.27 1.25 -14.93
C GLU A 169 -25.22 0.05 -13.99
N THR A 170 -24.25 0.00 -13.07
CA THR A 170 -24.01 -1.15 -12.18
C THR A 170 -24.62 -0.97 -10.78
N ASP A 171 -24.69 0.26 -10.27
CA ASP A 171 -25.26 0.63 -8.97
C ASP A 171 -25.80 2.08 -8.98
N ALA A 172 -26.98 2.26 -9.58
CA ALA A 172 -27.60 3.57 -9.71
C ALA A 172 -27.88 4.30 -8.37
N PRO A 173 -28.34 3.62 -7.28
CA PRO A 173 -28.46 4.26 -5.96
C PRO A 173 -27.14 4.78 -5.41
N TYR A 174 -26.05 4.01 -5.54
CA TYR A 174 -24.73 4.46 -5.12
C TYR A 174 -24.25 5.64 -5.96
N ALA A 175 -24.40 5.57 -7.29
CA ALA A 175 -24.09 6.68 -8.19
C ALA A 175 -24.80 7.99 -7.79
N ALA A 176 -26.09 7.92 -7.45
CA ALA A 176 -26.85 9.08 -6.98
C ALA A 176 -26.29 9.65 -5.66
N LYS A 177 -25.90 8.77 -4.73
CA LYS A 177 -25.25 9.15 -3.46
C LYS A 177 -23.92 9.88 -3.72
N LEU A 178 -23.06 9.32 -4.58
CA LEU A 178 -21.79 9.95 -4.96
C LEU A 178 -22.03 11.36 -5.53
N LEU A 179 -22.97 11.49 -6.45
CA LEU A 179 -23.29 12.78 -7.08
C LEU A 179 -23.79 13.82 -6.07
N THR A 180 -24.57 13.43 -5.07
CA THR A 180 -25.00 14.35 -4.00
C THR A 180 -23.81 14.94 -3.25
N HIS A 181 -22.89 14.08 -2.79
CA HIS A 181 -21.70 14.52 -2.06
C HIS A 181 -20.74 15.33 -2.97
N ALA A 182 -20.61 14.96 -4.24
CA ALA A 182 -19.81 15.70 -5.22
C ALA A 182 -20.28 17.15 -5.37
N LYS A 183 -21.60 17.36 -5.51
CA LYS A 183 -22.18 18.70 -5.64
C LYS A 183 -21.95 19.57 -4.41
N GLN A 184 -22.04 18.98 -3.22
CA GLN A 184 -21.81 19.66 -1.95
C GLN A 184 -20.34 20.05 -1.78
N LEU A 185 -19.41 19.11 -1.96
CA LEU A 185 -17.97 19.38 -1.85
C LEU A 185 -17.49 20.41 -2.87
N TYR A 186 -17.98 20.38 -4.11
CA TYR A 186 -17.64 21.40 -5.09
C TYR A 186 -18.22 22.77 -4.75
N ALA A 187 -19.45 22.81 -4.20
CA ALA A 187 -20.03 24.07 -3.73
C ALA A 187 -19.22 24.65 -2.55
N PHE A 188 -18.80 23.79 -1.62
CA PHE A 188 -17.90 24.15 -0.52
C PHE A 188 -16.58 24.73 -1.05
N ALA A 189 -15.89 24.02 -1.94
CA ALA A 189 -14.63 24.45 -2.54
C ALA A 189 -14.76 25.80 -3.28
N ASP A 190 -15.77 25.95 -4.13
CA ASP A 190 -15.95 27.18 -4.93
C ASP A 190 -16.33 28.40 -4.06
N GLN A 191 -17.07 28.17 -2.97
CA GLN A 191 -17.52 29.24 -2.06
C GLN A 191 -16.43 29.68 -1.07
N TYR A 192 -15.66 28.75 -0.51
CA TYR A 192 -14.64 29.02 0.51
C TYR A 192 -13.27 28.66 -0.03
N ARG A 193 -12.61 29.64 -0.66
CA ARG A 193 -11.36 29.43 -1.37
C ARG A 193 -10.13 29.70 -0.50
N GLY A 194 -9.20 28.77 -0.52
CA GLY A 194 -7.90 28.77 0.14
C GLY A 194 -7.20 27.42 -0.03
N GLU A 195 -5.89 27.40 0.18
CA GLU A 195 -5.07 26.20 0.05
C GLU A 195 -5.24 25.29 1.27
N TYR A 196 -5.44 24.00 1.05
CA TYR A 196 -5.67 23.03 2.11
C TYR A 196 -4.45 22.88 3.02
N THR A 197 -3.25 23.09 2.48
CA THR A 197 -1.98 23.00 3.20
C THR A 197 -1.74 24.17 4.15
N ASP A 198 -2.51 25.26 4.06
CA ASP A 198 -2.52 26.29 5.11
C ASP A 198 -3.25 25.80 6.38
N CYS A 199 -4.16 24.83 6.22
CA CYS A 199 -4.99 24.27 7.29
C CYS A 199 -4.45 22.94 7.80
N VAL A 200 -4.13 22.04 6.87
CA VAL A 200 -3.52 20.74 7.13
C VAL A 200 -2.02 20.86 6.87
N THR A 201 -1.35 21.66 7.71
CA THR A 201 0.09 21.95 7.56
C THR A 201 0.97 20.70 7.64
N ASN A 202 0.46 19.61 8.25
CA ASN A 202 1.12 18.32 8.26
C ASN A 202 1.37 17.75 6.85
N ALA A 203 0.54 18.11 5.87
CA ALA A 203 0.69 17.65 4.50
C ALA A 203 1.77 18.41 3.71
N GLN A 204 2.19 19.61 4.15
CA GLN A 204 3.13 20.48 3.40
C GLN A 204 4.44 19.79 2.99
N PRO A 205 5.10 18.95 3.83
CA PRO A 205 6.34 18.30 3.41
C PRO A 205 6.15 17.18 2.38
N PHE A 206 4.92 16.76 2.13
CA PHE A 206 4.58 15.56 1.33
C PHE A 206 3.77 15.93 0.09
N TYR A 207 2.60 16.52 0.29
CA TYR A 207 1.63 16.87 -0.74
C TYR A 207 1.24 18.34 -0.65
N ASN A 208 2.24 19.23 -0.67
CA ASN A 208 1.97 20.67 -0.71
C ASN A 208 1.15 21.04 -1.96
N SER A 209 0.27 22.03 -1.84
CA SER A 209 -0.34 22.66 -3.01
C SER A 209 0.70 23.57 -3.69
N TRP A 210 1.28 23.12 -4.81
CA TRP A 210 2.25 23.92 -5.58
C TRP A 210 1.60 24.68 -6.73
N SER A 211 0.59 24.09 -7.37
CA SER A 211 -0.12 24.72 -8.49
C SER A 211 -1.26 25.65 -8.03
N GLY A 212 -1.68 25.53 -6.76
CA GLY A 212 -2.84 26.21 -6.20
C GLY A 212 -4.07 25.32 -6.24
N TYR A 213 -5.24 25.91 -6.54
CA TYR A 213 -6.52 25.18 -6.51
C TYR A 213 -7.45 25.48 -7.69
N ILE A 214 -7.02 26.38 -8.58
CA ILE A 214 -7.88 26.84 -9.67
C ILE A 214 -8.12 25.71 -10.67
N ASP A 215 -7.14 24.86 -10.89
CA ASP A 215 -7.24 23.68 -11.74
C ASP A 215 -8.16 22.61 -11.17
N GLU A 216 -8.17 22.36 -9.85
CA GLU A 216 -9.17 21.46 -9.25
C GLU A 216 -10.59 22.03 -9.36
N LEU A 217 -10.77 23.36 -9.29
CA LEU A 217 -12.07 24.00 -9.55
C LEU A 217 -12.51 23.80 -11.02
N ILE A 218 -11.57 23.84 -11.96
CA ILE A 218 -11.85 23.53 -13.37
C ILE A 218 -12.22 22.05 -13.50
N TRP A 219 -11.41 21.16 -12.95
CA TRP A 219 -11.55 19.72 -13.03
C TRP A 219 -12.85 19.21 -12.40
N GLY A 220 -13.16 19.62 -11.17
CA GLY A 220 -14.41 19.28 -10.49
C GLY A 220 -15.64 19.83 -11.23
N GLY A 221 -15.54 21.03 -11.80
CA GLY A 221 -16.61 21.62 -12.60
C GLY A 221 -16.88 20.85 -13.88
N ILE A 222 -15.83 20.39 -14.56
CA ILE A 222 -15.95 19.54 -15.76
C ILE A 222 -16.63 18.22 -15.42
N TRP A 223 -16.20 17.52 -14.38
CA TRP A 223 -16.80 16.23 -14.02
C TRP A 223 -18.24 16.35 -13.56
N LEU A 224 -18.59 17.40 -12.81
CA LEU A 224 -19.98 17.66 -12.46
C LEU A 224 -20.82 18.00 -13.69
N TYR A 225 -20.28 18.75 -14.66
CA TYR A 225 -20.97 18.95 -15.93
C TYR A 225 -21.20 17.62 -16.66
N LEU A 226 -20.18 16.77 -16.79
CA LEU A 226 -20.30 15.46 -17.45
C LEU A 226 -21.31 14.55 -16.73
N ALA A 227 -21.36 14.60 -15.39
CA ALA A 227 -22.29 13.77 -14.60
C ALA A 227 -23.75 14.26 -14.64
N THR A 228 -23.99 15.55 -14.86
CA THR A 228 -25.31 16.18 -14.69
C THR A 228 -25.91 16.77 -15.96
N ASN A 229 -25.07 17.07 -16.95
CA ASN A 229 -25.40 17.92 -18.09
C ASN A 229 -25.94 19.32 -17.69
N ASP A 230 -25.63 19.80 -16.47
CA ASP A 230 -26.00 21.14 -15.99
C ASP A 230 -24.93 22.16 -16.39
N GLN A 231 -25.32 23.07 -17.28
CA GLN A 231 -24.48 24.11 -17.85
C GLN A 231 -23.85 25.03 -16.78
N THR A 232 -24.44 25.12 -15.59
CA THR A 232 -23.88 25.87 -14.46
C THR A 232 -22.45 25.42 -14.14
N TYR A 233 -22.19 24.11 -14.13
CA TYR A 233 -20.86 23.59 -13.80
C TYR A 233 -19.83 23.85 -14.90
N LEU A 234 -20.21 23.74 -16.17
CA LEU A 234 -19.34 24.10 -17.30
C LEU A 234 -19.00 25.59 -17.28
N ASN A 235 -19.99 26.45 -16.98
CA ASN A 235 -19.76 27.89 -16.85
C ASN A 235 -18.79 28.22 -15.70
N LYS A 236 -18.90 27.51 -14.56
CA LYS A 236 -17.97 27.64 -13.44
C LYS A 236 -16.55 27.19 -13.82
N ALA A 237 -16.41 26.04 -14.49
CA ALA A 237 -15.12 25.57 -14.98
C ALA A 237 -14.47 26.58 -15.94
N LEU A 238 -15.22 27.09 -16.93
CA LEU A 238 -14.72 28.10 -17.87
C LEU A 238 -14.37 29.42 -17.17
N LYS A 239 -15.11 29.80 -16.12
CA LYS A 239 -14.75 30.97 -15.30
C LYS A 239 -13.44 30.74 -14.55
N ALA A 240 -13.24 29.58 -13.95
CA ALA A 240 -11.98 29.23 -13.29
C ALA A 240 -10.80 29.18 -14.28
N VAL A 241 -11.01 28.72 -15.53
CA VAL A 241 -10.01 28.86 -16.61
C VAL A 241 -9.60 30.33 -16.83
N GLU A 242 -10.54 31.28 -16.67
CA GLU A 242 -10.20 32.69 -16.78
C GLU A 242 -9.38 33.24 -15.60
N GLU A 243 -9.40 32.55 -14.46
CA GLU A 243 -8.62 32.88 -13.27
C GLU A 243 -7.24 32.21 -13.28
N TRP A 244 -7.07 31.12 -14.05
CA TRP A 244 -5.77 30.49 -14.30
C TRP A 244 -4.80 31.45 -15.03
N PRO A 245 -3.47 31.38 -14.78
CA PRO A 245 -2.47 32.15 -15.52
C PRO A 245 -2.71 32.13 -17.03
N LYS A 246 -2.53 33.25 -17.74
CA LYS A 246 -2.84 33.32 -19.19
C LYS A 246 -1.78 32.67 -20.08
N ASP A 247 -0.54 32.62 -19.61
CA ASP A 247 0.55 31.91 -20.29
C ASP A 247 0.54 30.45 -19.85
N TRP A 248 -0.38 29.67 -20.43
CA TRP A 248 -0.54 28.24 -20.09
C TRP A 248 0.75 27.47 -20.34
N ASP A 249 1.33 26.92 -19.27
CA ASP A 249 2.45 26.01 -19.36
C ASP A 249 2.07 24.80 -20.23
N TYR A 250 3.04 24.33 -21.01
CA TYR A 250 2.96 23.15 -21.86
C TYR A 250 4.12 22.19 -21.63
N THR A 251 5.01 22.51 -20.68
CA THR A 251 6.25 21.76 -20.43
C THR A 251 6.11 20.72 -19.32
N PHE A 252 5.05 20.80 -18.51
CA PHE A 252 4.68 19.80 -17.51
C PHE A 252 3.59 18.83 -18.00
N THR A 253 2.98 18.05 -17.12
CA THR A 253 1.83 17.17 -17.43
C THR A 253 0.87 17.08 -16.23
N MET A 254 -0.23 16.35 -16.36
CA MET A 254 -1.15 16.13 -15.24
C MET A 254 -0.43 15.45 -14.06
N SER A 255 -0.76 15.83 -12.84
CA SER A 255 -0.37 15.15 -11.61
C SER A 255 -1.47 15.32 -10.54
N TRP A 256 -1.24 14.77 -9.34
CA TRP A 256 -2.11 15.00 -8.19
C TRP A 256 -2.20 16.48 -7.78
N ASP A 257 -1.21 17.29 -8.15
CA ASP A 257 -1.10 18.72 -7.84
C ASP A 257 -1.56 19.61 -9.01
N ASN A 258 -1.58 19.09 -10.24
CA ASN A 258 -1.97 19.88 -11.40
C ASN A 258 -2.86 19.09 -12.35
N THR A 259 -4.15 19.38 -12.36
CA THR A 259 -5.17 18.74 -13.21
C THR A 259 -5.51 19.54 -14.48
N PHE A 260 -4.86 20.68 -14.71
CA PHE A 260 -5.21 21.58 -15.81
C PHE A 260 -4.96 20.95 -17.18
N PHE A 261 -3.88 20.19 -17.35
CA PHE A 261 -3.55 19.50 -18.61
C PHE A 261 -4.65 18.51 -19.04
N ALA A 262 -5.22 17.77 -18.09
CA ALA A 262 -6.36 16.90 -18.35
C ALA A 262 -7.64 17.68 -18.64
N SER A 263 -7.87 18.74 -17.87
CA SER A 263 -9.01 19.64 -18.05
C SER A 263 -9.05 20.26 -19.46
N GLN A 264 -7.89 20.61 -20.02
CA GLN A 264 -7.78 21.14 -21.39
C GLN A 264 -8.31 20.14 -22.42
N ILE A 265 -8.00 18.84 -22.29
CA ILE A 265 -8.50 17.80 -23.22
C ILE A 265 -10.03 17.68 -23.12
N LEU A 266 -10.57 17.62 -21.91
CA LEU A 266 -12.01 17.50 -21.71
C LEU A 266 -12.75 18.76 -22.20
N LEU A 267 -12.22 19.96 -21.94
CA LEU A 267 -12.79 21.21 -22.44
C LEU A 267 -12.67 21.33 -23.97
N ALA A 268 -11.57 20.91 -24.58
CA ALA A 268 -11.45 20.84 -26.03
C ALA A 268 -12.54 19.94 -26.64
N ARG A 269 -12.83 18.80 -25.99
CA ARG A 269 -13.92 17.89 -26.39
C ARG A 269 -15.30 18.51 -26.20
N ILE A 270 -15.54 19.19 -25.08
CA ILE A 270 -16.86 19.76 -24.73
C ILE A 270 -17.17 21.01 -25.57
N THR A 271 -16.24 21.96 -25.65
CA THR A 271 -16.49 23.30 -26.22
C THR A 271 -16.02 23.45 -27.66
N LYS A 272 -15.09 22.60 -28.11
CA LYS A 272 -14.42 22.72 -29.43
C LYS A 272 -13.65 24.03 -29.60
N GLU A 273 -13.35 24.75 -28.53
CA GLU A 273 -12.61 26.00 -28.61
C GLU A 273 -11.14 25.77 -28.97
N LYS A 274 -10.62 26.58 -29.89
CA LYS A 274 -9.23 26.48 -30.39
C LYS A 274 -8.20 26.59 -29.28
N ARG A 275 -8.40 27.43 -28.26
CA ARG A 275 -7.42 27.62 -27.18
C ARG A 275 -7.09 26.32 -26.43
N PHE A 276 -8.09 25.48 -26.19
CA PHE A 276 -7.90 24.21 -25.49
C PHE A 276 -7.26 23.17 -26.40
N ILE A 277 -7.68 23.13 -27.68
CA ILE A 277 -7.11 22.27 -28.72
C ILE A 277 -5.61 22.60 -28.92
N GLU A 278 -5.29 23.86 -29.21
CA GLU A 278 -3.94 24.33 -29.47
C GLU A 278 -3.03 24.16 -28.26
N SER A 279 -3.54 24.39 -27.03
CA SER A 279 -2.75 24.16 -25.81
C SER A 279 -2.47 22.67 -25.58
N THR A 280 -3.47 21.81 -25.75
CA THR A 280 -3.32 20.37 -25.62
C THR A 280 -2.29 19.86 -26.64
N GLU A 281 -2.43 20.25 -27.90
CA GLU A 281 -1.51 19.82 -28.95
C GLU A 281 -0.10 20.35 -28.74
N ARG A 282 0.05 21.58 -28.24
CA ARG A 282 1.36 22.12 -27.86
C ARG A 282 2.03 21.30 -26.77
N ASN A 283 1.28 20.89 -25.74
CA ASN A 283 1.79 20.01 -24.68
C ASN A 283 2.16 18.62 -25.24
N LEU A 284 1.25 17.97 -25.96
CA LEU A 284 1.51 16.63 -26.51
C LEU A 284 2.62 16.64 -27.57
N ASP A 285 2.78 17.71 -28.34
CA ASP A 285 3.90 17.91 -29.26
C ASP A 285 5.20 18.06 -28.47
N TYR A 286 5.25 18.90 -27.44
CA TYR A 286 6.42 19.03 -26.55
C TYR A 286 6.85 17.67 -25.95
N TRP A 287 5.90 16.87 -25.48
CA TRP A 287 6.16 15.54 -24.95
C TRP A 287 6.58 14.52 -26.00
N SER A 288 6.11 14.65 -27.25
CA SER A 288 6.37 13.68 -28.32
C SER A 288 7.52 14.10 -29.24
N THR A 289 7.26 14.87 -30.30
CA THR A 289 8.21 15.23 -31.36
C THR A 289 8.94 16.55 -31.13
N GLY A 290 8.50 17.33 -30.15
CA GLY A 290 8.87 18.71 -29.90
C GLY A 290 7.89 19.71 -30.51
N PHE A 291 7.78 20.88 -29.88
CA PHE A 291 7.00 22.03 -30.31
C PHE A 291 7.93 23.17 -30.75
N VAL A 292 7.58 23.89 -31.82
CA VAL A 292 8.39 25.01 -32.31
C VAL A 292 7.94 26.31 -31.66
N GLN A 293 8.79 26.88 -30.79
CA GLN A 293 8.59 28.21 -30.21
C GLN A 293 9.77 29.11 -30.57
N ASN A 294 9.50 30.32 -31.09
CA ASN A 294 10.52 31.31 -31.44
C ASN A 294 11.65 30.79 -32.35
N GLY A 295 11.30 29.88 -33.29
CA GLY A 295 12.25 29.27 -34.22
C GLY A 295 13.13 28.18 -33.63
N LYS A 296 12.88 27.75 -32.38
CA LYS A 296 13.56 26.63 -31.72
C LYS A 296 12.57 25.50 -31.46
N VAL A 297 13.04 24.26 -31.60
CA VAL A 297 12.29 23.07 -31.18
C VAL A 297 12.51 22.89 -29.69
N GLU A 298 11.45 23.01 -28.89
CA GLU A 298 11.42 22.67 -27.48
C GLU A 298 10.79 21.29 -27.31
N ARG A 299 11.40 20.46 -26.49
CA ARG A 299 10.98 19.07 -26.30
C ARG A 299 11.35 18.63 -24.90
N ILE A 300 10.53 17.77 -24.30
CA ILE A 300 10.87 17.10 -23.06
C ILE A 300 12.22 16.39 -23.18
N THR A 301 12.97 16.28 -22.08
CA THR A 301 14.18 15.47 -22.05
C THR A 301 13.82 14.01 -22.36
N TYR A 302 14.59 13.38 -23.25
CA TYR A 302 14.51 11.94 -23.48
C TYR A 302 15.79 11.28 -22.99
N THR A 303 15.65 10.20 -22.23
CA THR A 303 16.79 9.35 -21.88
C THR A 303 17.37 8.70 -23.14
N PRO A 304 18.62 8.22 -23.12
CA PRO A 304 19.18 7.42 -24.21
C PRO A 304 18.29 6.23 -24.65
N GLY A 305 17.57 5.63 -23.72
CA GLY A 305 16.62 4.54 -23.92
C GLY A 305 15.25 4.94 -24.45
N GLY A 306 14.96 6.24 -24.55
CA GLY A 306 13.72 6.74 -25.13
C GLY A 306 12.57 6.97 -24.15
N LEU A 307 12.84 7.03 -22.84
CA LEU A 307 11.90 7.48 -21.83
C LEU A 307 11.78 9.02 -21.89
N ALA A 308 10.56 9.53 -22.00
CA ALA A 308 10.28 10.96 -21.82
C ALA A 308 10.34 11.30 -20.33
N TRP A 309 11.40 11.99 -19.92
CA TRP A 309 11.80 12.17 -18.53
C TRP A 309 11.59 13.61 -18.09
N LEU A 310 10.71 13.82 -17.10
CA LEU A 310 10.33 15.14 -16.59
C LEU A 310 11.09 15.51 -15.31
N ASP A 311 11.02 14.63 -14.31
CA ASP A 311 11.58 14.85 -12.99
C ASP A 311 12.19 13.54 -12.45
N GLN A 312 13.08 13.65 -11.46
CA GLN A 312 13.67 12.50 -10.78
C GLN A 312 12.65 11.73 -9.92
N TRP A 313 11.69 12.43 -9.31
CA TRP A 313 10.69 11.82 -8.45
C TRP A 313 9.50 11.31 -9.25
N GLY A 314 9.38 9.98 -9.37
CA GLY A 314 8.30 9.38 -10.13
C GLY A 314 8.40 9.72 -11.61
N SER A 315 9.59 9.55 -12.19
CA SER A 315 9.81 9.78 -13.63
C SER A 315 8.81 9.01 -14.48
N LEU A 316 8.57 7.72 -14.17
CA LEU A 316 7.60 6.88 -14.86
C LEU A 316 6.15 7.28 -14.59
N ARG A 317 5.83 7.83 -13.41
CA ARG A 317 4.50 8.39 -13.12
C ARG A 317 4.17 9.53 -14.06
N TYR A 318 5.07 10.50 -14.22
CA TYR A 318 4.83 11.63 -15.13
C TYR A 318 4.73 11.18 -16.58
N THR A 319 5.61 10.27 -17.01
CA THR A 319 5.51 9.68 -18.34
C THR A 319 4.18 8.95 -18.54
N ALA A 320 3.70 8.19 -17.54
CA ALA A 320 2.43 7.50 -17.59
C ALA A 320 1.25 8.46 -17.69
N ASN A 321 1.29 9.57 -16.94
CA ASN A 321 0.28 10.62 -17.02
C ASN A 321 0.23 11.24 -18.43
N ALA A 322 1.38 11.64 -18.98
CA ALA A 322 1.46 12.20 -20.33
C ALA A 322 1.02 11.20 -21.42
N ALA A 323 1.39 9.93 -21.29
CA ALA A 323 0.97 8.87 -22.20
C ALA A 323 -0.55 8.65 -22.17
N PHE A 324 -1.17 8.74 -20.99
CA PHE A 324 -2.61 8.59 -20.86
C PHE A 324 -3.35 9.75 -21.53
N LEU A 325 -2.92 10.99 -21.28
CA LEU A 325 -3.46 12.17 -21.96
C LEU A 325 -3.30 12.07 -23.48
N ALA A 326 -2.16 11.56 -23.96
CA ALA A 326 -1.91 11.34 -25.38
C ALA A 326 -2.85 10.29 -25.99
N PHE A 327 -3.12 9.19 -25.30
CA PHE A 327 -4.10 8.19 -25.74
C PHE A 327 -5.51 8.78 -25.84
N VAL A 328 -5.96 9.43 -24.77
CA VAL A 328 -7.30 10.04 -24.72
C VAL A 328 -7.45 11.09 -25.83
N TYR A 329 -6.47 11.97 -26.04
CA TYR A 329 -6.55 12.95 -27.12
C TYR A 329 -6.49 12.30 -28.51
N ALA A 330 -5.66 11.26 -28.71
CA ALA A 330 -5.54 10.53 -29.97
C ALA A 330 -6.87 9.88 -30.41
N ASP A 331 -7.69 9.43 -29.45
CA ASP A 331 -9.01 8.87 -29.75
C ASP A 331 -10.01 9.91 -30.23
N TRP A 332 -9.79 11.18 -29.88
CA TRP A 332 -10.70 12.27 -30.22
C TRP A 332 -10.27 13.08 -31.44
N VAL A 333 -8.98 13.31 -31.63
CA VAL A 333 -8.45 14.17 -32.69
C VAL A 333 -8.72 13.56 -34.08
N SER A 334 -9.24 14.37 -35.00
CA SER A 334 -9.55 13.92 -36.37
C SER A 334 -8.32 13.90 -37.29
N ASP A 335 -7.31 14.70 -36.97
CA ASP A 335 -6.04 14.75 -37.70
C ASP A 335 -5.29 13.43 -37.51
N GLN A 336 -5.09 12.69 -38.61
CA GLN A 336 -4.48 11.37 -38.58
C GLN A 336 -3.00 11.40 -38.24
N GLU A 337 -2.28 12.47 -38.59
CA GLU A 337 -0.87 12.60 -38.25
C GLU A 337 -0.70 12.78 -36.74
N LYS A 338 -1.49 13.68 -36.14
CA LYS A 338 -1.50 13.90 -34.69
C LYS A 338 -1.97 12.67 -33.93
N LYS A 339 -3.06 12.04 -34.37
CA LYS A 339 -3.53 10.77 -33.80
C LYS A 339 -2.42 9.73 -33.76
N ASN A 340 -1.78 9.47 -34.90
CA ASN A 340 -0.71 8.48 -34.99
C ASN A 340 0.50 8.86 -34.14
N ARG A 341 0.89 10.14 -34.12
CA ARG A 341 2.00 10.66 -33.31
C ARG A 341 1.77 10.41 -31.82
N TYR A 342 0.63 10.84 -31.29
CA TYR A 342 0.33 10.75 -29.86
C TYR A 342 0.09 9.31 -29.41
N GLN A 343 -0.62 8.51 -30.20
CA GLN A 343 -0.78 7.07 -29.93
C GLN A 343 0.57 6.34 -29.96
N THR A 344 1.45 6.64 -30.92
CA THR A 344 2.79 6.04 -30.99
C THR A 344 3.64 6.42 -29.79
N PHE A 345 3.60 7.69 -29.37
CA PHE A 345 4.28 8.14 -28.16
C PHE A 345 3.82 7.33 -26.95
N ALA A 346 2.52 7.27 -26.70
CA ALA A 346 1.95 6.60 -25.54
C ALA A 346 2.22 5.08 -25.51
N ILE A 347 2.15 4.40 -26.67
CA ILE A 347 2.53 2.99 -26.82
C ILE A 347 3.99 2.78 -26.41
N ARG A 348 4.91 3.60 -26.95
CA ARG A 348 6.35 3.46 -26.69
C ARG A 348 6.69 3.69 -25.22
N GLN A 349 6.07 4.69 -24.59
CA GLN A 349 6.29 4.93 -23.16
C GLN A 349 5.74 3.80 -22.29
N THR A 350 4.55 3.27 -22.64
CA THR A 350 3.99 2.11 -21.93
C THR A 350 4.90 0.89 -22.11
N HIS A 351 5.40 0.61 -23.31
CA HIS A 351 6.36 -0.47 -23.54
C HIS A 351 7.66 -0.28 -22.77
N TYR A 352 8.17 0.94 -22.63
CA TYR A 352 9.35 1.23 -21.80
C TYR A 352 9.13 0.78 -20.35
N MET A 353 7.98 1.10 -19.75
CA MET A 353 7.60 0.67 -18.39
C MET A 353 7.51 -0.86 -18.26
N LEU A 354 7.06 -1.54 -19.32
CA LEU A 354 6.85 -2.99 -19.33
C LEU A 354 8.11 -3.81 -19.64
N GLY A 355 9.11 -3.23 -20.32
CA GLY A 355 10.38 -3.90 -20.57
C GLY A 355 11.22 -3.42 -21.76
N ASP A 356 10.67 -2.59 -22.65
CA ASP A 356 11.36 -2.10 -23.85
C ASP A 356 12.27 -0.90 -23.53
N ASN A 357 13.30 -1.18 -22.74
CA ASN A 357 14.28 -0.22 -22.27
C ASN A 357 15.70 -0.81 -22.31
N PRO A 358 16.77 0.00 -22.19
CA PRO A 358 18.14 -0.49 -22.30
C PRO A 358 18.54 -1.56 -21.28
N GLN A 359 17.89 -1.58 -20.11
CA GLN A 359 18.13 -2.61 -19.09
C GLN A 359 17.31 -3.89 -19.34
N ASN A 360 16.40 -3.86 -20.31
CA ASN A 360 15.59 -4.99 -20.75
C ASN A 360 14.82 -5.63 -19.58
N ARG A 361 14.27 -4.77 -18.71
CA ARG A 361 13.54 -5.11 -17.48
C ARG A 361 12.22 -4.37 -17.32
N SER A 362 11.26 -4.99 -16.66
CA SER A 362 10.04 -4.32 -16.23
C SER A 362 10.31 -3.35 -15.07
N TYR A 363 9.50 -2.31 -14.98
CA TYR A 363 9.38 -1.41 -13.82
C TYR A 363 8.07 -1.64 -13.04
N VAL A 364 7.36 -2.73 -13.33
CA VAL A 364 6.11 -3.11 -12.66
C VAL A 364 6.38 -4.32 -11.78
N VAL A 365 6.19 -4.17 -10.47
CA VAL A 365 6.47 -5.22 -9.49
C VAL A 365 5.70 -6.50 -9.83
N GLY A 366 6.43 -7.62 -9.86
CA GLY A 366 5.87 -8.94 -10.15
C GLY A 366 5.40 -9.16 -11.59
N PHE A 367 5.76 -8.31 -12.56
CA PHE A 367 5.42 -8.49 -13.98
C PHE A 367 6.65 -8.54 -14.90
N GLY A 368 6.57 -9.32 -15.98
CA GLY A 368 7.59 -9.32 -17.03
C GLY A 368 8.97 -9.81 -16.59
N LYS A 369 10.00 -9.33 -17.30
CA LYS A 369 11.38 -9.77 -17.08
C LYS A 369 12.07 -8.87 -16.04
N ASN A 370 12.74 -9.48 -15.06
CA ASN A 370 13.53 -8.77 -14.04
C ASN A 370 12.80 -7.58 -13.37
N PRO A 371 11.55 -7.74 -12.90
CA PRO A 371 10.82 -6.66 -12.23
C PRO A 371 11.53 -6.18 -10.96
N PRO A 372 11.14 -5.02 -10.40
CA PRO A 372 11.57 -4.59 -9.08
C PRO A 372 11.17 -5.60 -8.01
N MET A 373 12.08 -5.86 -7.07
CA MET A 373 11.92 -6.78 -5.95
C MET A 373 12.00 -6.07 -4.59
N HIS A 374 12.49 -4.82 -4.58
CA HIS A 374 12.70 -4.03 -3.37
C HIS A 374 11.99 -2.66 -3.43
N PRO A 375 10.67 -2.59 -3.75
CA PRO A 375 9.96 -1.31 -3.70
C PRO A 375 10.02 -0.71 -2.29
N HIS A 376 10.10 0.61 -2.16
CA HIS A 376 10.09 1.28 -0.86
C HIS A 376 8.69 1.17 -0.24
N HIS A 377 8.35 0.02 0.37
CA HIS A 377 7.00 -0.23 0.86
C HIS A 377 7.01 -1.05 2.15
N ARG A 378 6.48 -0.47 3.24
CA ARG A 378 6.54 -1.03 4.60
C ARG A 378 5.89 -2.41 4.73
N THR A 379 4.62 -2.54 4.38
CA THR A 379 3.89 -3.80 4.57
C THR A 379 4.40 -4.90 3.65
N ALA A 380 4.67 -4.62 2.37
CA ALA A 380 5.27 -5.59 1.44
C ALA A 380 6.68 -6.04 1.86
N HIS A 381 7.50 -5.15 2.43
CA HIS A 381 8.79 -5.52 3.01
C HIS A 381 8.61 -6.47 4.20
N GLY A 382 7.67 -6.15 5.10
CA GLY A 382 7.28 -7.02 6.20
C GLY A 382 8.32 -7.07 7.33
N SER A 383 9.01 -5.95 7.60
CA SER A 383 9.93 -5.84 8.75
C SER A 383 9.20 -6.11 10.06
N TRP A 384 9.80 -6.95 10.90
CA TRP A 384 9.35 -7.15 12.28
C TRP A 384 10.14 -6.33 13.30
N SER A 385 11.29 -5.77 12.91
CA SER A 385 12.26 -5.15 13.83
C SER A 385 12.34 -3.63 13.71
N ASN A 386 11.46 -2.99 12.95
CA ASN A 386 11.51 -1.54 12.65
C ASN A 386 12.80 -1.15 11.89
N GLN A 387 13.17 -1.93 10.87
CA GLN A 387 14.40 -1.71 10.11
C GLN A 387 14.20 -2.02 8.64
N LEU A 388 14.63 -1.10 7.76
CA LEU A 388 14.68 -1.29 6.30
C LEU A 388 15.55 -2.48 5.88
N THR A 389 16.59 -2.80 6.66
CA THR A 389 17.56 -3.86 6.34
C THR A 389 17.15 -5.24 6.83
N THR A 390 16.07 -5.35 7.60
CA THR A 390 15.62 -6.62 8.20
C THR A 390 14.13 -6.85 7.91
N PRO A 391 13.76 -7.90 7.16
CA PRO A 391 14.65 -8.82 6.43
C PRO A 391 15.41 -8.15 5.28
N SER A 392 16.43 -8.82 4.73
CA SER A 392 17.22 -8.31 3.60
C SER A 392 16.45 -8.29 2.26
N SER A 393 15.25 -8.86 2.23
CA SER A 393 14.40 -8.98 1.04
C SER A 393 12.95 -8.88 1.47
N HIS A 394 12.09 -8.36 0.60
CA HIS A 394 10.65 -8.31 0.84
C HIS A 394 10.07 -9.70 1.06
N ARG A 395 9.14 -9.79 2.02
CA ARG A 395 8.42 -11.03 2.33
C ARG A 395 7.22 -11.24 1.42
N HIS A 396 6.72 -10.17 0.82
CA HIS A 396 5.52 -10.17 -0.01
C HIS A 396 5.79 -9.56 -1.37
N THR A 397 5.06 -10.02 -2.39
CA THR A 397 5.11 -9.41 -3.73
C THR A 397 4.01 -8.37 -3.88
N LEU A 398 4.38 -7.09 -4.01
CA LEU A 398 3.46 -5.99 -4.25
C LEU A 398 3.05 -5.91 -5.73
N TYR A 399 2.35 -6.93 -6.22
CA TYR A 399 2.00 -7.07 -7.64
C TYR A 399 1.38 -5.79 -8.22
N GLY A 400 1.90 -5.37 -9.39
CA GLY A 400 1.32 -4.31 -10.19
C GLY A 400 1.74 -2.90 -9.85
N ALA A 401 2.47 -2.70 -8.74
CA ALA A 401 3.01 -1.38 -8.40
C ALA A 401 4.03 -0.92 -9.45
N LEU A 402 3.83 0.28 -9.99
CA LEU A 402 4.78 0.97 -10.85
C LEU A 402 5.75 1.74 -9.95
N VAL A 403 7.05 1.41 -10.03
CA VAL A 403 8.07 2.15 -9.26
C VAL A 403 8.34 3.52 -9.87
N GLY A 404 8.95 4.42 -9.09
CA GLY A 404 9.28 5.77 -9.54
C GLY A 404 10.09 5.81 -10.84
N GLY A 405 11.04 4.90 -11.01
CA GLY A 405 11.74 4.65 -12.27
C GLY A 405 13.18 5.16 -12.34
N PRO A 406 13.80 5.11 -13.53
CA PRO A 406 15.20 5.44 -13.68
C PRO A 406 15.47 6.95 -13.67
N ASN A 407 16.74 7.30 -13.50
CA ASN A 407 17.23 8.65 -13.74
C ASN A 407 17.25 8.99 -15.25
N ALA A 408 17.64 10.23 -15.57
CA ALA A 408 17.67 10.74 -16.94
C ALA A 408 18.67 10.02 -17.90
N GLN A 409 19.43 9.04 -17.40
CA GLN A 409 20.39 8.22 -18.15
C GLN A 409 19.99 6.73 -18.18
N ASP A 410 18.72 6.40 -17.92
CA ASP A 410 18.20 5.03 -17.84
C ASP A 410 18.84 4.19 -16.73
N GLN A 411 19.49 4.81 -15.73
CA GLN A 411 20.06 4.07 -14.60
C GLN A 411 19.02 3.91 -13.50
N TYR A 412 18.92 2.70 -12.97
CA TYR A 412 17.99 2.32 -11.91
C TYR A 412 18.63 1.23 -11.07
N THR A 413 18.55 1.37 -9.75
CA THR A 413 18.99 0.38 -8.77
C THR A 413 17.76 -0.07 -7.99
N ASP A 414 17.58 -1.37 -7.82
CA ASP A 414 16.46 -1.95 -7.06
C ASP A 414 16.85 -2.02 -5.58
N ASP A 415 16.62 -0.91 -4.86
CA ASP A 415 17.06 -0.70 -3.47
C ASP A 415 15.93 -0.07 -2.66
N ILE A 416 15.53 -0.76 -1.59
CA ILE A 416 14.47 -0.34 -0.67
C ILE A 416 14.73 1.03 -0.04
N SER A 417 15.99 1.46 0.08
CA SER A 417 16.35 2.76 0.66
C SER A 417 16.25 3.91 -0.34
N ASP A 418 16.19 3.62 -1.64
CA ASP A 418 16.04 4.62 -2.70
C ASP A 418 14.54 4.92 -2.93
N TYR A 419 13.98 5.75 -2.05
CA TYR A 419 12.61 6.25 -2.15
C TYR A 419 12.39 7.21 -3.34
N VAL A 420 13.39 7.48 -4.18
CA VAL A 420 13.19 8.26 -5.42
C VAL A 420 12.84 7.31 -6.55
N SER A 421 13.68 6.29 -6.76
CA SER A 421 13.53 5.35 -7.88
C SER A 421 12.60 4.18 -7.57
N ASN A 422 12.52 3.75 -6.31
CA ASN A 422 11.79 2.55 -5.86
C ASN A 422 10.51 2.84 -5.08
N GLU A 423 10.18 4.11 -4.85
CA GLU A 423 8.87 4.46 -4.29
C GLU A 423 7.74 4.02 -5.21
N VAL A 424 6.62 3.69 -4.61
CA VAL A 424 5.37 3.29 -5.26
C VAL A 424 4.26 4.12 -4.64
N ALA A 425 3.26 4.50 -5.42
CA ALA A 425 2.15 5.30 -4.90
C ALA A 425 0.85 5.10 -5.69
N THR A 426 -0.28 5.39 -5.05
CA THR A 426 -1.59 5.31 -5.69
C THR A 426 -1.67 6.18 -6.96
N ASP A 427 -1.02 7.36 -6.96
CA ASP A 427 -1.01 8.28 -8.09
C ASP A 427 -0.07 7.81 -9.22
N TYR A 428 1.00 7.06 -8.89
CA TYR A 428 1.93 6.48 -9.88
C TYR A 428 1.19 5.48 -10.78
N ASN A 429 0.31 4.69 -10.19
CA ASN A 429 -0.46 3.68 -10.89
C ASN A 429 -1.70 4.21 -11.62
N ALA A 430 -2.21 5.40 -11.29
CA ALA A 430 -3.56 5.82 -11.71
C ALA A 430 -3.67 5.96 -13.24
N ALA A 431 -2.86 6.82 -13.85
CA ALA A 431 -2.84 6.96 -15.31
C ALA A 431 -2.18 5.76 -16.00
N PHE A 432 -1.23 5.09 -15.33
CA PHE A 432 -0.64 3.86 -15.83
C PHE A 432 -1.70 2.77 -16.06
N THR A 433 -2.65 2.61 -15.14
CA THR A 433 -3.79 1.69 -15.30
C THR A 433 -4.57 2.03 -16.57
N GLY A 434 -4.80 3.33 -16.84
CA GLY A 434 -5.47 3.81 -18.05
C GLY A 434 -4.69 3.53 -19.33
N ASN A 435 -3.36 3.68 -19.29
CA ASN A 435 -2.48 3.28 -20.41
C ASN A 435 -2.65 1.80 -20.72
N VAL A 436 -2.61 0.94 -19.69
CA VAL A 436 -2.72 -0.50 -19.86
C VAL A 436 -4.10 -0.90 -20.36
N ALA A 437 -5.18 -0.28 -19.87
CA ALA A 437 -6.53 -0.48 -20.40
C ALA A 437 -6.61 -0.13 -21.90
N LYS A 438 -5.97 0.97 -22.32
CA LYS A 438 -5.86 1.30 -23.75
C LYS A 438 -5.03 0.27 -24.52
N MET A 439 -3.96 -0.26 -23.94
CA MET A 439 -3.17 -1.33 -24.56
C MET A 439 -3.96 -2.63 -24.71
N VAL A 440 -4.84 -2.96 -23.76
CA VAL A 440 -5.80 -4.08 -23.89
C VAL A 440 -6.73 -3.83 -25.09
N GLN A 441 -7.29 -2.62 -25.23
CA GLN A 441 -8.14 -2.29 -26.37
C GLN A 441 -7.39 -2.40 -27.71
N LEU A 442 -6.13 -1.99 -27.77
CA LEU A 442 -5.33 -1.98 -29.01
C LEU A 442 -4.74 -3.35 -29.37
N PHE A 443 -4.34 -4.15 -28.38
CA PHE A 443 -3.49 -5.33 -28.56
C PHE A 443 -3.89 -6.53 -27.69
N GLY A 444 -4.93 -6.42 -26.88
CA GLY A 444 -5.37 -7.43 -25.91
C GLY A 444 -6.24 -8.55 -26.50
N GLN A 445 -6.58 -8.51 -27.78
CA GLN A 445 -7.42 -9.54 -28.39
C GLN A 445 -6.80 -10.93 -28.23
N GLY A 446 -7.53 -11.83 -27.57
CA GLY A 446 -7.09 -13.21 -27.30
C GLY A 446 -6.18 -13.35 -26.06
N GLN A 447 -5.85 -12.25 -25.38
CA GLN A 447 -5.19 -12.28 -24.08
C GLN A 447 -6.22 -12.56 -22.97
N SER A 448 -5.75 -13.05 -21.84
CA SER A 448 -6.60 -13.35 -20.69
C SER A 448 -5.86 -13.06 -19.39
N LYS A 449 -6.65 -12.76 -18.34
CA LYS A 449 -6.14 -12.59 -16.98
C LYS A 449 -5.54 -13.91 -16.47
N LEU A 450 -4.61 -13.83 -15.54
CA LEU A 450 -4.06 -15.02 -14.91
C LEU A 450 -5.15 -15.72 -14.10
N PRO A 451 -5.36 -17.04 -14.28
CA PRO A 451 -6.32 -17.78 -13.47
C PRO A 451 -5.77 -17.94 -12.04
N ASN A 452 -6.67 -17.92 -11.04
CA ASN A 452 -6.32 -18.10 -9.61
C ASN A 452 -5.23 -17.13 -9.13
N PHE A 453 -5.31 -15.88 -9.57
CA PHE A 453 -4.38 -14.82 -9.19
C PHE A 453 -5.01 -13.87 -8.15
N PRO A 454 -4.25 -13.39 -7.15
CA PRO A 454 -2.86 -13.72 -6.84
C PRO A 454 -2.69 -15.13 -6.26
N PRO A 455 -1.52 -15.77 -6.48
CA PRO A 455 -1.21 -17.00 -5.75
C PRO A 455 -1.14 -16.70 -4.24
N LYS A 456 -1.69 -17.59 -3.42
CA LYS A 456 -1.51 -17.49 -1.96
C LYS A 456 -0.04 -17.65 -1.61
N GLU A 457 0.51 -16.69 -0.88
CA GLU A 457 1.90 -16.75 -0.46
C GLU A 457 2.12 -17.84 0.58
N LYS A 458 3.32 -18.44 0.55
CA LYS A 458 3.71 -19.45 1.53
C LYS A 458 3.97 -18.78 2.88
N VAL A 459 3.20 -19.17 3.88
CA VAL A 459 3.40 -18.72 5.27
C VAL A 459 4.70 -19.31 5.82
N GLU A 460 5.55 -18.45 6.38
CA GLU A 460 6.74 -18.85 7.14
C GLU A 460 6.37 -19.16 8.60
N ASP A 461 7.34 -19.65 9.38
CA ASP A 461 7.13 -19.78 10.82
C ASP A 461 7.03 -18.39 11.48
N GLU A 462 5.81 -18.00 11.83
CA GLU A 462 5.51 -16.66 12.36
C GLU A 462 5.78 -16.54 13.86
N PHE A 463 5.49 -17.60 14.61
CA PHE A 463 5.76 -17.68 16.05
C PHE A 463 6.72 -18.82 16.30
N PHE A 464 7.77 -18.60 17.09
CA PHE A 464 8.70 -19.67 17.44
C PHE A 464 9.57 -19.29 18.63
N VAL A 465 10.23 -20.29 19.20
CA VAL A 465 11.27 -20.09 20.22
C VAL A 465 12.63 -20.41 19.63
N GLU A 466 13.58 -19.52 19.88
CA GLU A 466 15.01 -19.88 19.88
C GLU A 466 15.45 -20.12 21.31
N ALA A 467 16.29 -21.13 21.55
CA ALA A 467 16.79 -21.44 22.89
C ALA A 467 18.27 -21.87 22.89
N ALA A 468 18.92 -21.68 24.02
CA ALA A 468 20.28 -22.08 24.30
C ALA A 468 20.40 -22.64 25.73
N VAL A 469 21.28 -23.62 25.91
CA VAL A 469 21.69 -24.15 27.21
C VAL A 469 22.73 -23.21 27.80
N MET A 470 22.39 -22.54 28.90
CA MET A 470 23.34 -21.69 29.62
C MET A 470 24.25 -22.50 30.53
N SER A 471 23.67 -23.47 31.23
CA SER A 471 24.41 -24.42 32.07
C SER A 471 23.63 -25.74 32.16
N ASN A 472 24.37 -26.84 32.24
CA ASN A 472 23.79 -28.17 32.43
C ASN A 472 24.77 -29.05 33.19
N ASP A 473 24.35 -29.56 34.34
CA ASP A 473 25.10 -30.50 35.15
C ASP A 473 24.16 -31.48 35.87
N THR A 474 24.70 -32.32 36.76
CA THR A 474 23.92 -33.33 37.49
C THR A 474 22.97 -32.75 38.54
N THR A 475 22.95 -31.44 38.74
CA THR A 475 22.06 -30.77 39.70
C THR A 475 20.99 -29.92 39.03
N SER A 476 21.26 -29.37 37.83
CA SER A 476 20.32 -28.48 37.16
C SER A 476 20.59 -28.27 35.67
N THR A 477 19.55 -27.81 34.98
CA THR A 477 19.65 -27.21 33.64
C THR A 477 19.12 -25.78 33.68
N GLN A 478 19.88 -24.85 33.10
CA GLN A 478 19.44 -23.47 32.85
C GLN A 478 19.33 -23.23 31.35
N ILE A 479 18.17 -22.75 30.92
CA ILE A 479 17.84 -22.44 29.53
C ILE A 479 17.65 -20.93 29.38
N LYS A 480 18.24 -20.37 28.33
CA LYS A 480 17.84 -19.08 27.76
C LYS A 480 16.90 -19.37 26.61
N ALA A 481 15.73 -18.77 26.59
CA ALA A 481 14.76 -18.88 25.52
C ALA A 481 14.28 -17.49 25.11
N ILE A 482 14.09 -17.29 23.81
CA ILE A 482 13.51 -16.09 23.24
C ILE A 482 12.32 -16.51 22.38
N LEU A 483 11.14 -16.03 22.77
CA LEU A 483 9.92 -16.15 22.00
C LEU A 483 9.87 -15.04 20.96
N TYR A 484 9.61 -15.38 19.70
CA TYR A 484 9.49 -14.44 18.58
C TYR A 484 8.05 -14.42 18.04
N ASN A 485 7.59 -13.22 17.67
CA ASN A 485 6.48 -12.96 16.74
C ASN A 485 7.04 -12.22 15.53
N ARG A 486 7.20 -12.93 14.41
CA ARG A 486 7.55 -12.40 13.09
C ARG A 486 6.41 -12.63 12.10
N SER A 487 5.17 -12.50 12.57
CA SER A 487 3.99 -12.63 11.72
C SER A 487 4.05 -11.71 10.50
N GLY A 488 3.45 -12.16 9.40
CA GLY A 488 3.41 -11.51 8.11
C GLY A 488 2.24 -11.98 7.23
N TRP A 489 1.48 -12.99 7.64
CA TRP A 489 0.34 -13.52 6.87
C TRP A 489 -0.99 -13.59 7.62
N PRO A 490 -1.59 -12.44 8.00
CA PRO A 490 -1.00 -11.11 8.03
C PRO A 490 -0.17 -10.87 9.31
N ALA A 491 0.57 -9.76 9.35
CA ALA A 491 1.18 -9.29 10.59
C ALA A 491 0.11 -9.07 11.66
N ARG A 492 0.40 -9.47 12.90
CA ARG A 492 -0.56 -9.39 14.02
C ARG A 492 0.13 -9.28 15.36
N SER A 493 -0.53 -8.58 16.27
CA SER A 493 -0.16 -8.55 17.68
C SER A 493 -0.81 -9.72 18.42
N SER A 494 -0.09 -10.32 19.35
CA SER A 494 -0.67 -11.25 20.32
C SER A 494 -0.28 -10.85 21.74
N GLN A 495 -1.24 -11.01 22.66
CA GLN A 495 -1.08 -10.83 24.09
C GLN A 495 -1.37 -12.14 24.85
N SER A 496 -1.29 -13.28 24.17
CA SER A 496 -1.67 -14.60 24.69
C SER A 496 -0.67 -15.69 24.28
N LEU A 497 0.54 -15.28 23.87
CA LEU A 497 1.58 -16.23 23.51
C LEU A 497 2.16 -16.90 24.76
N SER A 498 2.33 -18.21 24.68
CA SER A 498 3.04 -19.01 25.67
C SER A 498 3.87 -20.08 24.98
N PHE A 499 4.80 -20.70 25.71
CA PHE A 499 5.49 -21.89 25.22
C PHE A 499 5.77 -22.86 26.36
N ARG A 500 6.03 -24.13 26.01
CA ARG A 500 6.22 -25.19 27.00
C ARG A 500 7.58 -25.87 26.85
N TYR A 501 8.25 -26.06 27.98
CA TYR A 501 9.49 -26.83 28.08
C TYR A 501 9.21 -28.17 28.77
N TYR A 502 9.36 -29.27 28.04
CA TYR A 502 9.05 -30.63 28.47
C TYR A 502 10.30 -31.35 28.97
N VAL A 503 10.14 -32.00 30.13
CA VAL A 503 11.17 -32.78 30.82
C VAL A 503 10.68 -34.19 31.12
N ASN A 504 11.61 -35.14 31.22
CA ASN A 504 11.35 -36.48 31.71
C ASN A 504 11.94 -36.61 33.11
N LEU A 505 11.12 -36.95 34.11
CA LEU A 505 11.55 -37.00 35.50
C LEU A 505 11.83 -38.44 36.00
N SER A 506 11.99 -39.41 35.10
CA SER A 506 12.13 -40.83 35.49
C SER A 506 13.28 -41.06 36.49
N GLU A 507 14.39 -40.35 36.34
CA GLU A 507 15.55 -40.39 37.23
C GLU A 507 15.26 -39.78 38.61
N ILE A 508 14.40 -38.76 38.69
CA ILE A 508 13.95 -38.14 39.94
C ILE A 508 13.05 -39.11 40.70
N PHE A 509 12.05 -39.69 40.02
CA PHE A 509 11.13 -40.66 40.61
C PHE A 509 11.86 -41.94 41.06
N ALA A 510 12.87 -42.40 40.31
CA ALA A 510 13.70 -43.54 40.69
C ALA A 510 14.46 -43.35 42.01
N LYS A 511 14.66 -42.09 42.45
CA LYS A 511 15.31 -41.73 43.72
C LYS A 511 14.32 -41.44 44.85
N GLY A 512 13.02 -41.64 44.61
CA GLY A 512 11.95 -41.45 45.60
C GLY A 512 11.48 -40.01 45.74
N PHE A 513 11.90 -39.10 44.86
CA PHE A 513 11.40 -37.73 44.79
C PHE A 513 10.21 -37.63 43.82
N THR A 514 9.55 -36.48 43.82
CA THR A 514 8.39 -36.15 42.99
C THR A 514 8.63 -34.88 42.18
N ASP A 515 7.72 -34.59 41.24
CA ASP A 515 7.67 -33.35 40.48
C ASP A 515 7.63 -32.09 41.36
N LYS A 516 7.01 -32.19 42.54
CA LYS A 516 6.89 -31.09 43.51
C LYS A 516 8.20 -30.75 44.21
N ASP A 517 9.17 -31.65 44.17
CA ASP A 517 10.49 -31.46 44.77
C ASP A 517 11.46 -30.72 43.81
N ILE A 518 11.09 -30.59 42.53
CA ILE A 518 11.87 -29.87 41.52
C ILE A 518 11.67 -28.36 41.68
N GLN A 519 12.78 -27.64 41.74
CA GLN A 519 12.75 -26.19 41.78
C GLN A 519 12.76 -25.63 40.35
N VAL A 520 11.68 -24.94 39.97
CA VAL A 520 11.57 -24.20 38.70
C VAL A 520 11.58 -22.71 39.01
N ILE A 521 12.62 -22.00 38.54
CA ILE A 521 12.76 -20.54 38.78
C ILE A 521 13.03 -19.80 37.49
N ALA A 522 12.47 -18.60 37.37
CA ALA A 522 12.91 -17.60 36.39
C ALA A 522 14.11 -16.85 36.98
N VAL A 523 15.26 -16.93 36.30
CA VAL A 523 16.47 -16.18 36.63
C VAL A 523 16.40 -14.75 36.06
N TYR A 524 15.81 -14.61 34.88
CA TYR A 524 15.52 -13.34 34.20
C TYR A 524 14.28 -13.54 33.33
N ASN A 525 13.41 -12.55 33.19
CA ASN A 525 12.32 -12.59 32.22
C ASN A 525 11.86 -11.16 31.84
N GLU A 526 11.27 -11.04 30.66
CA GLU A 526 10.69 -9.80 30.14
C GLU A 526 9.15 -9.81 30.22
N GLY A 527 8.61 -10.10 31.41
CA GLY A 527 7.17 -10.04 31.69
C GLY A 527 6.43 -11.38 31.61
N ALA A 528 7.15 -12.49 31.44
CA ALA A 528 6.56 -13.82 31.50
C ALA A 528 6.22 -14.24 32.94
N SER A 529 5.14 -14.98 33.08
CA SER A 529 4.91 -15.86 34.22
C SER A 529 5.49 -17.25 33.92
N LEU A 530 6.01 -17.92 34.96
CA LEU A 530 6.59 -19.26 34.86
C LEU A 530 5.81 -20.18 35.79
N SER A 531 5.21 -21.22 35.24
CA SER A 531 4.44 -22.19 36.01
C SER A 531 5.34 -23.23 36.71
N PRO A 532 4.89 -23.82 37.83
CA PRO A 532 5.44 -25.08 38.33
C PRO A 532 5.31 -26.21 37.29
N LEU A 533 5.98 -27.34 37.55
CA LEU A 533 5.83 -28.52 36.68
C LEU A 533 4.39 -29.03 36.67
N THR A 534 3.89 -29.26 35.46
CA THR A 534 2.56 -29.80 35.18
C THR A 534 2.72 -31.15 34.49
N VAL A 535 1.88 -32.12 34.85
CA VAL A 535 1.86 -33.46 34.26
C VAL A 535 1.44 -33.38 32.79
N TYR A 536 2.25 -33.91 31.88
CA TYR A 536 1.86 -34.15 30.49
C TYR A 536 1.44 -35.61 30.26
N ASP A 537 2.28 -36.54 30.70
CA ASP A 537 2.02 -37.98 30.75
C ASP A 537 2.72 -38.59 31.97
N ALA A 538 1.94 -38.92 33.00
CA ALA A 538 2.45 -39.51 34.23
C ALA A 538 3.05 -40.90 34.02
N SER A 539 2.59 -41.66 33.02
CA SER A 539 3.03 -43.04 32.81
C SER A 539 4.45 -43.12 32.26
N SER A 540 4.84 -42.14 31.46
CA SER A 540 6.20 -41.98 30.93
C SER A 540 7.04 -40.96 31.70
N HIS A 541 6.55 -40.47 32.85
CA HIS A 541 7.16 -39.41 33.65
C HIS A 541 7.45 -38.11 32.89
N ILE A 542 6.61 -37.73 31.93
CA ILE A 542 6.76 -36.50 31.15
C ILE A 542 5.98 -35.37 31.80
N TYR A 543 6.69 -34.27 32.09
CA TYR A 543 6.15 -33.06 32.69
C TYR A 543 6.55 -31.85 31.84
N PHE A 544 5.95 -30.70 32.08
CA PHE A 544 6.37 -29.45 31.47
C PHE A 544 6.25 -28.28 32.43
N THR A 545 7.06 -27.25 32.19
CA THR A 545 6.79 -25.89 32.68
C THR A 545 6.33 -25.03 31.50
N GLU A 546 5.24 -24.31 31.70
CA GLU A 546 4.73 -23.30 30.78
C GLU A 546 5.29 -21.93 31.13
N ILE A 547 5.80 -21.26 30.10
CA ILE A 547 6.23 -19.87 30.10
C ILE A 547 5.13 -19.08 29.40
N ASP A 548 4.42 -18.23 30.13
CA ASP A 548 3.23 -17.54 29.64
C ASP A 548 3.44 -16.02 29.63
N PHE A 549 3.34 -15.41 28.45
CA PHE A 549 3.43 -13.97 28.22
C PHE A 549 2.05 -13.31 28.10
N THR A 550 0.99 -13.94 28.63
CA THR A 550 -0.34 -13.36 28.62
C THR A 550 -0.35 -11.95 29.24
N GLY A 551 -0.89 -10.97 28.50
CA GLY A 551 -0.88 -9.55 28.86
C GLY A 551 0.33 -8.76 28.36
N VAL A 552 1.33 -9.41 27.76
CA VAL A 552 2.47 -8.75 27.10
C VAL A 552 2.21 -8.72 25.60
N ALA A 553 2.07 -7.53 25.03
CA ALA A 553 1.96 -7.38 23.58
C ALA A 553 3.28 -7.73 22.89
N ILE A 554 3.27 -8.77 22.06
CA ILE A 554 4.40 -9.18 21.22
C ILE A 554 3.93 -9.07 19.78
N PHE A 555 4.58 -8.22 18.98
CA PHE A 555 4.15 -7.90 17.62
C PHE A 555 5.33 -7.46 16.72
N PRO A 556 5.24 -7.68 15.39
CA PRO A 556 6.31 -7.36 14.45
C PRO A 556 6.40 -5.85 14.18
N GLY A 557 6.89 -5.07 15.15
CA GLY A 557 6.96 -3.61 15.04
C GLY A 557 8.19 -2.95 15.66
N GLY A 558 9.22 -3.72 16.04
CA GLY A 558 10.43 -3.18 16.67
C GLY A 558 11.30 -4.24 17.32
N GLU A 559 12.59 -3.94 17.48
CA GLU A 559 13.59 -4.89 17.97
C GLU A 559 13.22 -5.53 19.32
N SER A 560 12.70 -4.76 20.27
CA SER A 560 12.21 -5.27 21.56
C SER A 560 10.75 -5.68 21.56
N LEU A 561 9.97 -5.32 20.54
CA LEU A 561 8.52 -5.54 20.48
C LEU A 561 8.17 -6.91 19.91
N HIS A 562 8.95 -7.38 18.94
CA HIS A 562 8.70 -8.64 18.23
C HIS A 562 9.23 -9.89 18.94
N LYS A 563 9.91 -9.73 20.08
CA LYS A 563 10.47 -10.85 20.84
C LYS A 563 10.46 -10.59 22.34
N LYS A 564 10.52 -11.67 23.13
CA LYS A 564 10.68 -11.62 24.59
C LYS A 564 11.57 -12.74 25.09
N GLU A 565 12.52 -12.38 25.95
CA GLU A 565 13.47 -13.30 26.56
C GLU A 565 13.01 -13.79 27.94
N ILE A 566 13.33 -15.05 28.22
CA ILE A 566 13.34 -15.63 29.56
C ILE A 566 14.60 -16.48 29.75
N GLN A 567 15.14 -16.45 30.95
CA GLN A 567 16.12 -17.41 31.42
C GLN A 567 15.53 -18.14 32.62
N PHE A 568 15.38 -19.46 32.53
CA PHE A 568 14.80 -20.27 33.59
C PHE A 568 15.68 -21.46 33.92
N ARG A 569 15.59 -21.94 35.15
CA ARG A 569 16.36 -23.08 35.65
C ARG A 569 15.43 -24.10 36.28
N LEU A 570 15.66 -25.36 35.95
CA LEU A 570 15.10 -26.52 36.65
C LEU A 570 16.22 -27.17 37.46
N SER A 571 16.00 -27.39 38.75
CA SER A 571 17.01 -27.95 39.65
C SER A 571 16.47 -29.16 40.41
N ALA A 572 17.30 -30.19 40.54
CA ALA A 572 17.06 -31.32 41.40
C ALA A 572 16.89 -30.89 42.87
N PRO A 573 16.13 -31.65 43.68
CA PRO A 573 15.85 -31.30 45.06
C PRO A 573 17.11 -31.24 45.91
N ASN A 574 17.19 -30.21 46.77
CA ASN A 574 18.26 -30.05 47.76
C ASN A 574 19.70 -30.10 47.18
N GLY A 575 19.88 -29.78 45.90
CA GLY A 575 21.19 -29.84 45.22
C GLY A 575 21.69 -31.27 44.99
N ALA A 576 20.79 -32.26 44.92
CA ALA A 576 21.15 -33.64 44.65
C ALA A 576 21.72 -33.82 43.23
N ASN A 577 22.77 -34.63 43.11
CA ASN A 577 23.40 -34.99 41.83
C ASN A 577 22.59 -36.10 41.11
N ILE A 578 21.35 -35.81 40.75
CA ILE A 578 20.41 -36.78 40.16
C ILE A 578 19.71 -36.26 38.90
N TRP A 579 19.96 -35.02 38.49
CA TRP A 579 19.36 -34.40 37.31
C TRP A 579 19.99 -34.97 36.02
N ASP A 580 19.16 -35.33 35.04
CA ASP A 580 19.60 -35.80 33.72
C ASP A 580 18.73 -35.21 32.61
N ALA A 581 19.17 -34.10 32.01
CA ALA A 581 18.44 -33.50 30.89
C ALA A 581 18.58 -34.24 29.54
N SER A 582 19.38 -35.30 29.45
CA SER A 582 19.62 -35.99 28.17
C SER A 582 18.37 -36.72 27.64
N ASN A 583 17.44 -37.07 28.53
CA ASN A 583 16.16 -37.70 28.21
C ASN A 583 15.02 -36.69 28.03
N ASP A 584 15.24 -35.40 28.28
CA ASP A 584 14.24 -34.33 28.19
C ASP A 584 13.89 -34.02 26.74
N TYR A 585 12.61 -34.06 26.39
CA TYR A 585 12.15 -33.77 25.04
C TYR A 585 12.60 -32.38 24.55
N SER A 586 12.40 -31.33 25.37
CA SER A 586 12.74 -29.96 24.97
C SER A 586 14.24 -29.66 25.01
N PHE A 587 15.05 -30.48 25.70
CA PHE A 587 16.51 -30.33 25.71
C PHE A 587 17.16 -30.88 24.44
N GLN A 588 16.56 -31.90 23.82
CA GLN A 588 17.18 -32.58 22.69
C GLN A 588 17.48 -31.64 21.52
N GLY A 589 18.76 -31.56 21.15
CA GLY A 589 19.27 -30.71 20.07
C GLY A 589 19.71 -29.32 20.52
N LEU A 590 19.42 -28.92 21.77
CA LEU A 590 19.92 -27.66 22.30
C LEU A 590 21.44 -27.69 22.53
N THR A 591 22.08 -26.53 22.40
CA THR A 591 23.52 -26.30 22.57
C THR A 591 23.72 -25.00 23.33
N SER A 592 24.96 -24.57 23.57
CA SER A 592 25.24 -23.25 24.15
C SER A 592 24.90 -22.07 23.23
N ASN A 593 24.61 -22.32 21.95
CA ASN A 593 24.26 -21.28 20.99
C ASN A 593 22.73 -21.19 20.85
N MET A 594 22.21 -19.97 20.68
CA MET A 594 20.80 -19.74 20.37
C MET A 594 20.44 -20.42 19.06
N GLN A 595 19.37 -21.22 19.07
CA GLN A 595 18.86 -21.87 17.88
C GLN A 595 17.36 -22.09 17.97
N LYS A 596 16.69 -21.98 16.83
CA LYS A 596 15.28 -22.30 16.69
C LYS A 596 15.03 -23.79 16.91
N THR A 597 14.02 -24.14 17.71
CA THR A 597 13.69 -25.55 17.98
C THR A 597 12.19 -25.80 17.93
N ALA A 598 11.77 -26.86 17.23
CA ALA A 598 10.39 -27.31 17.24
C ALA A 598 10.01 -28.04 18.54
N ARG A 599 10.98 -28.42 19.38
CA ARG A 599 10.74 -29.16 20.62
C ARG A 599 10.40 -28.27 21.82
N ILE A 600 10.31 -26.96 21.62
CA ILE A 600 9.71 -26.00 22.55
C ILE A 600 8.49 -25.43 21.83
N PRO A 601 7.33 -26.11 21.90
CA PRO A 601 6.14 -25.69 21.17
C PRO A 601 5.58 -24.38 21.72
N VAL A 602 5.09 -23.55 20.81
CA VAL A 602 4.48 -22.24 21.08
C VAL A 602 2.98 -22.33 20.91
N PHE A 603 2.26 -21.66 21.80
CA PHE A 603 0.81 -21.58 21.80
C PHE A 603 0.35 -20.13 21.72
N ASP A 604 -0.77 -19.89 21.08
CA ASP A 604 -1.50 -18.63 21.12
C ASP A 604 -2.95 -18.92 21.52
N GLN A 605 -3.43 -18.32 22.61
CA GLN A 605 -4.75 -18.63 23.18
C GLN A 605 -4.96 -20.12 23.49
N GLY A 606 -3.87 -20.86 23.73
CA GLY A 606 -3.86 -22.29 24.00
C GLY A 606 -3.77 -23.19 22.77
N ASP A 607 -3.90 -22.63 21.56
CA ASP A 607 -3.75 -23.38 20.30
C ASP A 607 -2.27 -23.50 19.92
N LEU A 608 -1.84 -24.69 19.48
CA LEU A 608 -0.46 -24.93 19.05
C LEU A 608 -0.20 -24.19 17.72
N VAL A 609 0.65 -23.15 17.77
CA VAL A 609 1.00 -22.33 16.59
C VAL A 609 2.37 -22.66 16.01
N PHE A 610 3.24 -23.32 16.78
CA PHE A 610 4.54 -23.78 16.29
C PHE A 610 5.10 -24.94 17.12
N GLY A 611 5.91 -25.78 16.47
CA GLY A 611 6.61 -26.88 17.11
C GLY A 611 5.78 -28.16 17.21
N THR A 612 6.29 -29.12 17.98
CA THR A 612 5.70 -30.45 18.15
C THR A 612 5.63 -30.81 19.63
N LEU A 613 4.64 -31.63 19.99
CA LEU A 613 4.49 -32.18 21.33
C LEU A 613 5.28 -33.48 21.48
N PRO A 614 5.70 -33.86 22.70
CA PRO A 614 6.18 -35.21 22.97
C PRO A 614 5.08 -36.25 22.66
N ASN A 615 5.49 -37.44 22.23
CA ASN A 615 4.56 -38.57 22.11
C ASN A 615 4.03 -38.96 23.50
N LYS A 616 2.73 -39.29 23.58
CA LYS A 616 2.09 -39.82 24.78
C LYS A 616 2.11 -41.35 24.78
#